data_AF-A0A521TGQ4-F1
#
_entry.id   AF-A0A521TGQ4-F1
#
_cell.length_a   1.000
_cell.length_b   1.000
_cell.length_c   1.000
_cell.angle_alpha   90.00
_cell.angle_beta   90.00
_cell.angle_gamma   90.00
#
_symmetry.space_group_name_H-M   'P 1'
#
loop_
_entity.id
_entity.type
_entity.pdbx_description
1 polymer ?
#
loop_
_entity_poly.entity_id
_entity_poly.type
_entity_poly.pdbx_seq_one_letter_code
_entity_poly.pdbx_strand_id
1 'polypeptide(L)' 'EYQRDNTCFSFVEVLSTCPTNWGMSPDEADKWLETDMMPYYPLGIFKQPEAPRAD' A
#
# COMPACT_ATOMS: atom_id res chain seq x y z
N GLU A 1 6.97 -15.00 -5.21
CA GLU A 1 6.23 -14.31 -4.15
C GLU A 1 6.99 -14.50 -2.83
N TYR A 2 7.78 -13.53 -2.39
CA TYR A 2 8.77 -13.75 -1.32
C TYR A 2 8.21 -14.35 -0.03
N GLN A 3 7.06 -13.85 0.44
CA GLN A 3 6.40 -14.38 1.64
C GLN A 3 5.90 -15.82 1.44
N ARG A 4 5.23 -16.12 0.32
CA ARG A 4 4.68 -17.46 0.01
C ARG A 4 5.80 -18.49 -0.15
N ASP A 5 6.89 -18.07 -0.79
CA ASP A 5 8.03 -18.92 -1.10
C ASP A 5 9.02 -19.02 0.09
N ASN A 6 8.61 -18.58 1.30
CA ASN A 6 9.41 -18.58 2.54
C ASN A 6 10.79 -17.90 2.41
N THR A 7 10.93 -16.94 1.49
CA THR A 7 12.22 -16.28 1.21
C THR A 7 12.51 -15.16 2.21
N CYS A 8 11.54 -14.27 2.44
CA CYS A 8 11.64 -13.19 3.42
C CYS A 8 10.26 -12.65 3.79
N PHE A 9 10.20 -11.88 4.87
CA PHE A 9 8.99 -11.13 5.23
C PHE A 9 8.64 -10.11 4.15
N SER A 10 7.36 -10.04 3.79
CA SER A 10 6.84 -9.01 2.88
C SER A 10 5.82 -8.15 3.62
N PHE A 11 5.97 -6.82 3.51
CA PHE A 11 5.03 -5.85 4.08
C PHE A 11 4.38 -5.05 2.96
N VAL A 12 3.05 -4.90 3.04
CA VAL A 12 2.25 -4.15 2.06
C VAL A 12 1.40 -3.15 2.83
N GLU A 13 1.55 -1.88 2.51
CA GLU A 13 0.70 -0.81 3.02
C GLU A 13 -0.44 -0.59 2.02
N VAL A 14 -1.67 -0.48 2.55
CA VAL A 14 -2.88 -0.26 1.74
C VAL A 14 -3.60 0.95 2.27
N LEU A 15 -3.86 1.92 1.37
CA LEU A 15 -4.77 3.01 1.67
C LEU A 15 -6.20 2.47 1.57
N SER A 16 -6.91 2.50 2.69
CA SER A 16 -8.32 2.07 2.77
C SER A 16 -9.14 3.20 3.34
N THR A 17 -10.06 3.73 2.54
CA THR A 17 -11.08 4.63 3.06
C THR A 17 -12.11 3.85 3.88
N CYS A 18 -12.74 4.52 4.84
CA CYS A 18 -13.92 4.01 5.54
C CYS A 18 -15.06 5.02 5.36
N PRO A 19 -15.81 4.94 4.24
CA PRO A 19 -16.81 5.95 3.89
C PRO A 19 -17.85 6.15 4.99
N THR A 20 -18.25 5.07 5.67
CA THR A 20 -19.20 5.11 6.79
C THR A 20 -18.71 5.98 7.95
N ASN A 21 -17.44 5.85 8.34
CA ASN A 21 -16.90 6.63 9.45
C ASN A 21 -16.71 8.11 9.08
N TRP A 22 -16.46 8.40 7.80
CA TRP A 22 -16.29 9.77 7.30
C TRP A 22 -17.61 10.45 6.92
N GLY A 23 -18.73 9.72 6.94
CA GLY A 23 -20.03 10.25 6.53
C GLY A 23 -20.09 10.61 5.05
N MET A 24 -19.31 9.92 4.21
CA MET A 24 -19.21 10.14 2.77
C MET A 24 -19.83 8.97 2.00
N SER A 25 -20.27 9.20 0.77
CA SER A 25 -20.53 8.08 -0.13
C SER A 25 -19.22 7.36 -0.51
N PRO A 26 -19.27 6.08 -0.94
CA PRO A 26 -18.06 5.38 -1.37
C PRO A 26 -17.31 6.11 -2.50
N ASP A 27 -18.01 6.67 -3.48
CA ASP A 27 -17.42 7.39 -4.61
C ASP A 27 -16.77 8.72 -4.20
N GLU A 28 -17.36 9.45 -3.25
CA GLU A 28 -16.77 10.67 -2.70
C GLU A 28 -15.48 10.36 -1.92
N ALA A 29 -15.50 9.30 -1.10
CA ALA A 29 -14.35 8.89 -0.32
C ALA A 29 -13.18 8.44 -1.21
N ASP A 30 -13.46 7.68 -2.27
CA ASP A 30 -12.44 7.24 -3.24
C ASP A 30 -11.82 8.44 -3.97
N LYS A 31 -12.65 9.41 -4.37
CA LYS A 31 -12.16 10.64 -5.01
C LYS A 31 -11.25 11.45 -4.08
N TRP A 32 -11.62 11.56 -2.79
CA TRP A 32 -10.78 12.20 -1.79
C TRP A 32 -9.46 11.45 -1.55
N LEU A 33 -9.49 10.12 -1.53
CA LEU A 33 -8.28 9.30 -1.46
C LEU A 33 -7.32 9.64 -2.60
N GLU A 34 -7.83 9.76 -3.83
CA GLU A 34 -7.03 10.07 -5.01
C GLU A 34 -6.43 11.48 -4.96
N THR A 35 -7.20 12.50 -4.57
CA THR A 35 -6.77 13.90 -4.63
C THR A 35 -5.97 14.37 -3.43
N ASP A 36 -6.23 13.83 -2.24
CA ASP A 36 -5.68 14.34 -0.98
C ASP A 36 -4.73 13.33 -0.32
N MET A 37 -5.10 12.04 -0.30
CA MET A 37 -4.36 11.02 0.45
C MET A 37 -3.21 10.40 -0.34
N MET A 38 -3.38 10.10 -1.63
CA MET A 38 -2.32 9.55 -2.49
C MET A 38 -1.10 10.48 -2.62
N PRO A 39 -1.23 11.82 -2.73
CA PRO A 39 -0.06 12.70 -2.74
C PRO A 39 0.70 12.71 -1.41
N TYR A 40 0.00 12.49 -0.29
CA TYR A 40 0.61 12.42 1.03
C TYR A 40 1.29 11.07 1.29
N TYR A 41 0.70 9.97 0.81
CA TYR A 41 1.23 8.61 0.88
C TYR A 41 1.60 8.09 -0.51
N PRO A 42 2.75 8.50 -1.07
CA PRO A 42 3.14 8.14 -2.42
C PRO A 42 3.37 6.63 -2.55
N LEU A 43 2.95 6.08 -3.68
CA LEU A 43 3.23 4.70 -4.03
C LEU A 43 4.73 4.48 -4.19
N GLY A 44 5.24 3.38 -3.61
CA GLY A 44 6.64 3.06 -3.71
C GLY A 44 6.99 1.71 -3.10
N ILE A 45 8.23 1.28 -3.37
CA ILE A 45 8.83 0.11 -2.72
C ILE A 45 9.87 0.63 -1.73
N PHE A 46 9.59 0.48 -0.44
CA PHE A 46 10.46 0.95 0.64
C PHE A 46 11.68 0.06 0.88
N LYS A 47 11.54 -1.26 0.63
CA LYS A 47 12.63 -2.24 0.79
C LYS A 47 12.45 -3.39 -0.19
N GLN A 48 13.56 -3.81 -0.78
CA GLN A 48 13.66 -5.04 -1.57
C GLN A 48 14.81 -5.89 -1.04
N PRO A 49 14.77 -7.22 -1.21
CA PRO A 49 15.93 -8.07 -0.97
C PRO A 49 17.12 -7.60 -1.81
N GLU A 50 18.33 -7.75 -1.27
CA GLU A 50 19.53 -7.66 -2.09
C GLU A 50 19.46 -8.72 -3.20
N ALA A 51 20.12 -8.46 -4.35
CA ALA A 51 20.26 -9.49 -5.37
C ALA A 51 20.79 -10.78 -4.72
N PRO A 52 20.34 -11.97 -5.17
CA PRO A 52 20.75 -13.23 -4.55
C PRO A 52 22.27 -13.28 -4.43
N ARG A 53 22.72 -13.50 -3.19
CA ARG A 53 24.13 -13.65 -2.86
C ARG A 53 24.66 -14.87 -3.63
N ALA A 54 25.72 -14.68 -4.40
CA ALA A 54 26.22 -15.66 -5.36
C ALA A 54 27.17 -16.71 -4.75
N ASP A 55 27.14 -16.86 -3.42
CA ASP A 55 27.96 -17.80 -2.65
C ASP A 55 27.23 -19.12 -2.34
#